data_AF-A0AAU7BS37-F1
#
_entry.id   AF-A0AAU7BS37-F1
#
_cell.length_a   1.000
_cell.length_b   1.000
_cell.length_c   1.000
_cell.angle_alpha   90.00
_cell.angle_beta   90.00
_cell.angle_gamma   90.00
#
_symmetry.space_group_name_H-M   'P 1'
#
loop_
_entity.id
_entity.type
_entity.pdbx_description
1 polymer ?
#
loop_
_entity_poly.entity_id
_entity_poly.type
_entity_poly.pdbx_seq_one_letter_code
_entity_poly.pdbx_strand_id
1 'polypeptide(L)'
;MKNFEKLKSEIVNSFLIRIYRTREPFTTFWFEGLGNLLLYKYIFEINNKRKYELGHDYLLEWNDEEKIVELETNFKNVFENKKIIDVILDSEYDSVYIKLEDGMVVYHDTTFGSELGFEKYLKMFDERGKLI
;
A
#
# COMPACT_ATOMS: atom_id res chain seq x y z
N MET A 1 -1.96 -7.34 -14.46
CA MET A 1 -0.86 -8.15 -13.88
C MET A 1 -1.13 -9.66 -13.95
N LYS A 2 -0.14 -10.48 -14.31
CA LYS A 2 -0.22 -11.93 -14.05
C LYS A 2 -0.08 -12.16 -12.54
N ASN A 3 -0.95 -12.99 -11.96
CA ASN A 3 -0.99 -13.36 -10.53
C ASN A 3 -1.67 -12.40 -9.52
N PHE A 4 -2.27 -11.29 -9.95
CA PHE A 4 -2.96 -10.38 -9.00
C PHE A 4 -4.05 -11.09 -8.18
N GLU A 5 -4.96 -11.83 -8.85
CA GLU A 5 -6.03 -12.57 -8.17
C GLU A 5 -5.51 -13.62 -7.18
N LYS A 6 -4.38 -14.26 -7.52
CA LYS A 6 -3.72 -15.20 -6.61
C LYS A 6 -3.25 -14.49 -5.35
N LEU A 7 -2.48 -13.40 -5.50
CA LEU A 7 -1.99 -12.61 -4.38
C LEU A 7 -3.13 -12.06 -3.53
N LYS A 8 -4.16 -11.50 -4.18
CA LYS A 8 -5.40 -11.04 -3.53
C LYS A 8 -6.01 -12.15 -2.66
N SER A 9 -6.17 -13.35 -3.19
CA SER A 9 -6.74 -14.48 -2.43
C SER A 9 -5.89 -14.90 -1.22
N GLU A 10 -4.58 -14.69 -1.26
CA GLU A 10 -3.66 -15.01 -0.16
C GLU A 10 -3.68 -13.94 0.95
N ILE A 11 -4.02 -12.70 0.60
CA ILE A 11 -4.00 -11.53 1.48
C ILE A 11 -5.37 -11.28 2.12
N VAL A 12 -6.45 -11.46 1.36
CA VAL A 12 -7.82 -11.23 1.86
C VAL A 12 -8.13 -12.20 2.99
N ASN A 13 -8.75 -11.67 4.05
CA ASN A 13 -8.99 -12.30 5.34
C ASN A 13 -7.78 -12.45 6.27
N SER A 14 -6.59 -12.02 5.87
CA SER A 14 -5.45 -11.88 6.79
C SER A 14 -5.53 -10.58 7.59
N PHE A 15 -4.71 -10.47 8.64
CA PHE A 15 -4.58 -9.23 9.42
C PHE A 15 -3.31 -8.50 9.02
N LEU A 16 -3.43 -7.20 8.79
CA LEU A 16 -2.30 -6.29 8.59
C LEU A 16 -1.59 -6.07 9.93
N ILE A 17 -0.33 -6.48 10.02
CA ILE A 17 0.45 -6.43 11.26
C ILE A 17 1.36 -5.21 11.29
N ARG A 18 2.15 -5.01 10.23
CA ARG A 18 3.14 -3.93 10.14
C ARG A 18 3.22 -3.40 8.73
N ILE A 19 3.65 -2.15 8.61
CA ILE A 19 4.04 -1.54 7.35
C ILE A 19 5.50 -1.09 7.49
N TYR A 20 6.25 -1.28 6.41
CA TYR A 20 7.64 -0.92 6.28
C TYR A 20 7.82 -0.07 5.04
N ARG A 21 8.98 0.59 4.97
CA ARG A 21 9.54 1.11 3.73
C ARG A 21 10.93 0.59 3.51
N THR A 22 11.42 0.61 2.27
CA THR A 22 12.86 0.41 2.03
C THR A 22 13.69 1.46 2.77
N ARG A 23 14.88 1.06 3.24
CA ARG A 23 15.80 1.96 3.92
C ARG A 23 16.27 3.09 3.00
N GLU A 24 16.66 2.72 1.78
CA GLU A 24 17.08 3.63 0.73
C GLU A 24 15.95 3.82 -0.29
N PRO A 25 15.83 5.00 -0.93
CA PRO A 25 14.89 5.18 -2.02
C PRO A 25 15.34 4.35 -3.23
N PHE A 26 14.39 3.77 -3.96
CA PHE A 26 14.69 3.04 -5.20
C PHE A 26 14.91 3.97 -6.39
N THR A 27 14.37 5.19 -6.34
CA THR A 27 14.65 6.24 -7.31
C THR A 27 14.43 7.63 -6.72
N THR A 28 14.95 8.65 -7.40
CA THR A 28 14.76 10.05 -7.08
C THR A 28 14.44 10.82 -8.36
N PHE A 29 13.61 11.85 -8.27
CA PHE A 29 13.30 12.71 -9.41
C PHE A 29 13.18 14.16 -9.00
N TRP A 30 13.51 15.06 -9.92
CA TRP A 30 13.38 16.50 -9.71
C TRP A 30 11.97 16.97 -10.03
N PHE A 31 11.39 17.74 -9.12
CA PHE A 31 10.10 18.40 -9.31
C PHE A 31 10.26 19.91 -9.12
N GLU A 32 9.81 20.69 -10.11
CA GLU A 32 9.93 22.14 -10.07
C GLU A 32 9.17 22.72 -8.88
N GLY A 33 9.87 23.51 -8.05
CA GLY A 33 9.31 24.10 -6.82
C GLY A 33 9.36 23.23 -5.57
N LEU A 34 9.57 21.90 -5.69
CA LEU A 34 9.66 20.98 -4.54
C LEU A 34 11.04 20.32 -4.37
N GLY A 35 11.88 20.38 -5.39
CA GLY A 35 13.24 19.84 -5.36
C GLY A 35 13.31 18.35 -5.69
N ASN A 36 14.27 17.64 -5.08
CA ASN A 36 14.41 16.20 -5.29
C ASN A 36 13.40 15.42 -4.44
N LEU A 37 12.46 14.77 -5.10
CA LEU A 37 11.49 13.87 -4.47
C LEU A 37 12.06 12.45 -4.44
N LEU A 38 11.81 11.76 -3.32
CA LEU A 38 12.33 10.43 -3.05
C LEU A 38 11.22 9.39 -3.21
N LEU A 39 11.50 8.32 -3.94
CA LEU A 39 10.60 7.20 -4.09
C LEU A 39 11.12 6.00 -3.30
N TYR A 40 10.35 5.61 -2.29
CA TYR A 40 10.52 4.41 -1.47
C TYR A 40 9.49 3.35 -1.87
N LYS A 41 9.83 2.08 -1.69
CA LYS A 41 8.85 0.98 -1.77
C LYS A 41 8.18 0.84 -0.41
N TYR A 42 6.87 0.60 -0.40
CA TYR A 42 6.14 0.23 0.81
C TYR A 42 5.88 -1.26 0.85
N ILE A 43 6.03 -1.85 2.03
CA ILE A 43 5.87 -3.28 2.25
C ILE A 43 4.93 -3.46 3.43
N PHE A 44 3.92 -4.31 3.30
CA PHE A 44 3.09 -4.69 4.44
C PHE A 44 3.32 -6.15 4.83
N GLU A 45 3.30 -6.42 6.14
CA GLU A 45 3.35 -7.76 6.71
C GLU A 45 1.97 -8.17 7.21
N ILE A 46 1.57 -9.39 6.89
CA ILE A 46 0.33 -10.00 7.40
C ILE A 46 0.60 -11.01 8.52
N ASN A 47 -0.44 -11.45 9.21
CA ASN A 47 -0.37 -12.33 10.40
C ASN A 47 0.37 -13.67 10.22
N ASN A 48 0.60 -14.14 9.00
CA ASN A 48 1.43 -15.33 8.73
C ASN A 48 2.91 -14.99 8.46
N LYS A 49 3.34 -13.75 8.74
CA LYS A 49 4.67 -13.17 8.51
C LYS A 49 5.07 -12.99 7.04
N ARG A 50 4.19 -13.31 6.09
CA ARG A 50 4.43 -12.99 4.67
C ARG A 50 4.36 -11.48 4.47
N LYS A 51 5.19 -11.01 3.56
CA LYS A 51 5.36 -9.60 3.23
C LYS A 51 5.01 -9.39 1.78
N TYR A 52 4.39 -8.25 1.48
CA TYR A 52 4.02 -7.88 0.14
C TYR A 52 4.41 -6.43 -0.12
N GLU A 53 5.06 -6.20 -1.25
CA GLU A 53 5.32 -4.87 -1.76
C GLU A 53 4.02 -4.29 -2.34
N LEU A 54 3.64 -3.14 -1.81
CA LEU A 54 2.54 -2.33 -2.30
C LEU A 54 3.13 -1.21 -3.17
N GLY A 55 3.15 -1.43 -4.48
CA GLY A 55 3.41 -0.38 -5.45
C GLY A 55 2.16 0.45 -5.70
N HIS A 56 2.32 1.56 -6.41
CA HIS A 56 1.19 2.36 -6.86
C HIS A 56 0.22 1.54 -7.73
N ASP A 57 0.76 0.82 -8.70
CA ASP A 57 0.04 0.07 -9.74
C ASP A 57 0.30 -1.44 -9.70
N TYR A 58 0.98 -1.93 -8.67
CA TYR A 58 1.28 -3.34 -8.52
C TYR A 58 1.30 -3.83 -7.08
N LEU A 59 1.22 -5.15 -6.97
CA LEU A 59 1.33 -5.91 -5.74
C LEU A 59 2.20 -7.13 -5.98
N LEU A 60 3.23 -7.32 -5.17
CA LEU A 60 4.17 -8.44 -5.31
C LEU A 60 4.52 -9.02 -3.95
N GLU A 61 4.83 -10.32 -3.91
CA GLU A 61 5.42 -10.92 -2.71
C GLU A 61 6.84 -10.36 -2.51
N TRP A 62 7.16 -9.99 -1.27
CA TRP A 62 8.46 -9.41 -0.92
C TRP A 62 9.48 -10.51 -0.65
N ASN A 63 10.61 -10.47 -1.36
CA ASN A 63 11.65 -11.51 -1.31
C ASN A 63 12.90 -11.11 -0.50
N ASP A 64 12.80 -10.13 0.40
CA ASP A 64 13.91 -9.68 1.26
C ASP A 64 15.17 -9.21 0.49
N GLU A 65 14.97 -8.67 -0.71
CA GLU A 65 16.06 -8.22 -1.59
C GLU A 65 16.78 -6.97 -1.03
N GLU A 66 16.07 -6.16 -0.25
CA GLU A 66 16.56 -4.89 0.29
C GLU A 66 16.24 -4.77 1.79
N LYS A 67 17.04 -3.96 2.51
CA LYS A 67 16.75 -3.67 3.92
C LYS A 67 15.52 -2.79 4.04
N ILE A 68 14.58 -3.23 4.87
CA ILE A 68 13.36 -2.46 5.20
C ILE A 68 13.43 -1.89 6.62
N VAL A 69 12.72 -0.80 6.84
CA VAL A 69 12.57 -0.12 8.14
C VAL A 69 11.09 -0.03 8.44
N GLU A 70 10.69 -0.44 9.65
CA GLU A 70 9.29 -0.36 10.09
C GLU A 70 8.85 1.12 10.18
N LEU A 71 7.64 1.40 9.70
CA LEU A 71 7.06 2.74 9.78
C LEU A 71 6.46 2.95 11.17
N GLU A 72 7.19 3.68 12.02
CA GLU A 72 6.67 4.17 13.29
C GLU A 72 5.92 5.49 13.06
N THR A 73 4.62 5.40 12.78
CA THR A 73 3.75 6.56 12.59
C THR A 73 2.68 6.61 13.68
N ASN A 74 2.14 7.81 13.95
CA ASN A 74 0.95 7.93 14.82
C ASN A 74 -0.26 7.16 14.26
N PHE A 75 -0.26 6.86 12.96
CA PHE A 75 -1.28 6.05 12.30
C PHE A 75 -1.09 4.55 12.49
N LYS A 76 0.01 4.09 13.11
CA LYS A 76 0.29 2.67 13.35
C LYS A 76 -0.87 1.95 14.02
N ASN A 77 -1.43 2.54 15.08
CA ASN A 77 -2.59 2.00 15.79
C ASN A 77 -3.87 1.92 14.94
N VAL A 78 -3.92 2.63 13.81
CA VAL A 78 -5.10 2.74 12.96
C VAL A 78 -5.16 1.59 11.95
N PHE A 79 -4.01 1.05 11.52
CA PHE A 79 -3.96 -0.08 10.59
C PHE A 79 -3.48 -1.40 11.21
N GLU A 80 -2.78 -1.35 12.36
CA GLU A 80 -2.25 -2.55 13.02
C GLU A 80 -3.38 -3.45 13.54
N ASN A 81 -3.23 -4.75 13.30
CA ASN A 81 -4.18 -5.81 13.63
C ASN A 81 -5.57 -5.63 13.00
N LYS A 82 -5.67 -4.92 11.88
CA LYS A 82 -6.91 -4.80 11.10
C LYS A 82 -7.01 -5.90 10.07
N LYS A 83 -8.19 -6.52 9.96
CA LYS A 83 -8.45 -7.51 8.92
C LYS A 83 -8.53 -6.84 7.55
N ILE A 84 -7.83 -7.40 6.58
CA ILE A 84 -7.91 -7.01 5.16
C ILE A 84 -9.15 -7.68 4.58
N ILE A 85 -10.10 -6.87 4.12
CA ILE A 85 -11.36 -7.36 3.54
C ILE A 85 -11.33 -7.39 2.02
N ASP A 86 -10.49 -6.56 1.38
CA ASP A 86 -10.33 -6.57 -0.06
C ASP A 86 -8.96 -6.01 -0.49
N VAL A 87 -8.54 -6.39 -1.69
CA VAL A 87 -7.45 -5.76 -2.44
C VAL A 87 -8.05 -5.30 -3.76
N ILE A 88 -8.11 -3.98 -3.95
CA ILE A 88 -8.78 -3.36 -5.08
C ILE A 88 -7.71 -2.94 -6.08
N LEU A 89 -7.92 -3.29 -7.34
CA LEU A 89 -7.20 -2.72 -8.47
C LEU A 89 -8.19 -1.78 -9.16
N ASP A 90 -7.93 -0.49 -9.11
CA ASP A 90 -8.75 0.48 -9.81
C ASP A 90 -8.56 0.34 -11.32
N SER A 91 -9.65 0.37 -12.07
CA SER A 91 -9.63 0.15 -13.52
C SER A 91 -9.25 1.38 -14.35
N GLU A 92 -9.26 2.58 -13.75
CA GLU A 92 -9.03 3.84 -14.46
C GLU A 92 -7.56 4.28 -14.35
N TYR A 93 -6.93 4.07 -13.19
CA TYR A 93 -5.55 4.47 -12.91
C TYR A 93 -4.62 3.29 -12.62
N ASP A 94 -5.13 2.05 -12.72
CA ASP A 94 -4.43 0.81 -12.36
C ASP A 94 -3.89 0.81 -10.92
N SER A 95 -4.41 1.68 -10.05
CA SER A 95 -3.87 1.85 -8.69
C SER A 95 -4.33 0.73 -7.75
N VAL A 96 -3.44 0.31 -6.84
CA VAL A 96 -3.69 -0.75 -5.87
C VAL A 96 -4.04 -0.19 -4.49
N TYR A 97 -5.12 -0.71 -3.93
CA TYR A 97 -5.65 -0.30 -2.63
C TYR A 97 -5.91 -1.52 -1.73
N ILE A 98 -5.54 -1.42 -0.45
CA ILE A 98 -5.83 -2.43 0.57
C ILE A 98 -6.98 -1.93 1.44
N LYS A 99 -8.14 -2.59 1.35
CA LYS A 99 -9.32 -2.23 2.13
C LYS A 99 -9.34 -2.99 3.45
N LEU A 100 -9.49 -2.26 4.55
CA LEU A 100 -9.55 -2.80 5.91
C LEU A 100 -10.99 -2.91 6.42
N GLU A 101 -11.20 -3.76 7.41
CA GLU A 101 -12.53 -4.05 7.98
C GLU A 101 -13.26 -2.85 8.59
N ASP A 102 -12.54 -1.82 9.00
CA ASP A 102 -13.11 -0.57 9.53
C ASP A 102 -13.43 0.47 8.43
N GLY A 103 -13.35 0.06 7.16
CA GLY A 103 -13.63 0.92 6.02
C GLY A 103 -12.52 1.90 5.70
N MET A 104 -11.31 1.71 6.25
CA MET A 104 -10.12 2.42 5.82
C MET A 104 -9.46 1.75 4.62
N VAL A 105 -8.69 2.54 3.87
CA VAL A 105 -7.94 2.10 2.70
C VAL A 105 -6.49 2.54 2.84
N VAL A 106 -5.57 1.60 2.59
CA VAL A 106 -4.13 1.84 2.50
C VAL A 106 -3.71 1.81 1.03
N TYR A 107 -2.91 2.77 0.59
CA TYR A 107 -2.41 2.82 -0.80
C TYR A 107 -1.05 3.52 -0.88
N HIS A 108 -0.37 3.35 -2.01
CA HIS A 108 0.88 4.06 -2.31
C HIS A 108 0.59 5.18 -3.31
N ASP A 109 0.77 6.42 -2.87
CA ASP A 109 0.76 7.60 -3.74
C ASP A 109 2.18 7.94 -4.18
N THR A 110 2.35 8.18 -5.47
CA THR A 110 3.63 8.54 -6.12
C THR A 110 3.62 9.95 -6.71
N THR A 111 2.52 10.70 -6.57
CA THR A 111 2.30 12.01 -7.22
C THR A 111 3.36 13.04 -6.83
N PHE A 112 3.76 13.05 -5.55
CA PHE A 112 4.76 13.98 -5.00
C PHE A 112 5.88 13.25 -4.23
N GLY A 113 6.40 12.18 -4.82
CA GLY A 113 7.31 11.25 -4.12
C GLY A 113 6.54 10.10 -3.51
N SER A 114 7.15 9.31 -2.62
CA SER A 114 6.45 8.18 -2.01
C SER A 114 5.73 8.58 -0.75
N GLU A 115 4.41 8.48 -0.79
CA GLU A 115 3.54 8.67 0.35
C GLU A 115 2.66 7.43 0.60
N LEU A 116 2.55 7.04 1.87
CA LEU A 116 1.62 6.02 2.30
C LEU A 116 0.28 6.69 2.60
N GLY A 117 -0.68 6.50 1.71
CA GLY A 117 -2.03 7.01 1.86
C GLY A 117 -2.84 6.16 2.85
N PHE A 118 -3.61 6.84 3.70
CA PHE A 118 -4.53 6.21 4.64
C PHE A 118 -5.83 7.00 4.75
N GLU A 119 -6.86 6.58 4.04
CA GLU A 119 -8.10 7.34 3.92
C GLU A 119 -9.34 6.46 4.07
N LYS A 120 -10.48 7.08 4.34
CA LYS A 120 -11.77 6.36 4.39
C LYS A 120 -12.15 5.93 2.99
N TYR A 121 -12.56 4.68 2.83
CA TYR A 121 -13.07 4.12 1.58
C TYR A 121 -14.13 5.04 0.94
N LEU A 122 -15.11 5.51 1.72
CA LEU A 122 -16.20 6.36 1.23
C LEU A 122 -15.79 7.79 0.85
N LYS A 123 -14.55 8.20 1.12
CA LYS A 123 -14.00 9.47 0.61
C LYS A 123 -13.32 9.28 -0.75
N MET A 124 -12.87 8.07 -1.05
CA MET A 124 -12.11 7.76 -2.27
C MET A 124 -12.97 7.07 -3.31
N PHE A 125 -13.94 6.25 -2.88
CA PHE A 125 -14.76 5.41 -3.74
C PHE A 125 -16.25 5.71 -3.58
N ASP A 126 -16.97 5.73 -4.71
CA ASP A 126 -18.41 5.84 -4.76
C ASP A 126 -19.11 4.55 -4.28
N GLU A 127 -20.45 4.57 -4.23
CA GLU A 127 -21.26 3.42 -3.83
C GLU A 127 -21.11 2.18 -4.75
N ARG A 128 -20.56 2.38 -5.95
CA ARG A 128 -20.30 1.34 -6.96
C ARG A 128 -18.86 0.83 -6.90
N GLY A 129 -18.04 1.40 -6.01
CA GLY A 129 -16.63 1.06 -5.84
C GLY A 129 -15.69 1.65 -6.87
N LYS A 130 -16.09 2.74 -7.54
CA LYS A 130 -15.23 3.51 -8.45
C LYS A 130 -14.60 4.69 -7.73
N LEU A 131 -13.39 5.09 -8.11
CA LEU A 131 -12.77 6.31 -7.60
C LEU A 131 -13.64 7.55 -7.91
N ILE A 132 -13.71 8.49 -6.96
CA ILE A 132 -14.49 9.76 -7.03
C ILE A 132 -13.63 10.91 -7.57
#